data_AF-A0AA42I4T8-F1
#
_entry.id   AF-A0AA42I4T8-F1
#
_cell.length_a   1.000
_cell.length_b   1.000
_cell.length_c   1.000
_cell.angle_alpha   90.00
_cell.angle_beta   90.00
_cell.angle_gamma   90.00
#
_symmetry.space_group_name_H-M   'P 1'
#
loop_
_entity.id
_entity.type
_entity.pdbx_description
1 polymer ?
#
loop_
_entity_poly.entity_id
_entity_poly.type
_entity_poly.pdbx_seq_one_letter_code
_entity_poly.pdbx_strand_id
1 'polypeptide(L)'
;MRSENQLYQIRIADQIRSEFEKTKTYELCKSWQIDFDEKSQSYYSLNPTFQNDVTAINSAWLMYQERQTEVDELKLDYSKAKLSDIKHASLARDVIFERDELQKRVDAIKQLIQVYKDEEKELELKEWEQSTIYGRIAIELEQALKGDHA
;
A
#
# COMPACT_ATOMS: atom_id res chain seq x y z
N MET A 1 37.75 7.78 15.23
CA MET A 1 36.95 7.02 14.24
C MET A 1 35.52 7.53 14.30
N ARG A 2 34.94 7.95 13.17
CA ARG A 2 33.50 8.29 13.09
C ARG A 2 32.69 6.99 13.01
N SER A 3 31.51 6.94 13.62
CA SER A 3 30.64 5.76 13.56
C SER A 3 29.99 5.61 12.18
N GLU A 4 29.57 4.41 11.80
CA GLU A 4 28.89 4.14 10.51
C GLU A 4 27.63 5.01 10.31
N ASN A 5 26.92 5.29 11.40
CA ASN A 5 25.76 6.18 11.39
C ASN A 5 26.16 7.64 11.05
N GLN A 6 27.28 8.12 11.58
CA GLN A 6 27.79 9.46 11.22
C GLN A 6 28.20 9.55 9.75
N LEU A 7 28.79 8.50 9.18
CA LEU A 7 29.17 8.45 7.76
C LEU A 7 27.95 8.43 6.84
N TYR A 8 26.89 7.74 7.23
CA TYR A 8 25.62 7.70 6.49
C TYR A 8 24.95 9.08 6.45
N GLN A 9 24.89 9.77 7.59
CA GLN A 9 24.29 11.11 7.68
C GLN A 9 25.06 12.15 6.85
N ILE A 10 26.39 12.09 6.84
CA ILE A 10 27.22 12.98 6.01
C ILE A 10 26.91 12.78 4.52
N ARG A 11 26.82 11.52 4.06
CA ARG A 11 26.53 11.22 2.66
C ARG A 11 25.16 11.76 2.20
N ILE A 12 24.16 11.70 3.08
CA ILE A 12 22.82 12.24 2.79
C ILE A 12 22.89 13.77 2.72
N ALA A 13 23.53 14.42 3.69
CA ALA A 13 23.69 15.87 3.69
C ALA A 13 24.41 16.37 2.43
N ASP A 14 25.46 15.66 2.00
CA ASP A 14 26.17 15.95 0.75
C ASP A 14 25.30 15.81 -0.49
N GLN A 15 24.44 14.79 -0.52
CA GLN A 15 23.51 14.59 -1.63
C GLN A 15 22.46 15.71 -1.67
N ILE A 16 21.86 16.06 -0.54
CA ILE A 16 20.86 17.13 -0.45
C ILE A 16 21.49 18.48 -0.84
N ARG A 17 22.70 18.77 -0.36
CA ARG A 17 23.48 19.95 -0.76
C ARG A 17 23.71 19.94 -2.26
N SER A 18 24.22 18.85 -2.82
CA SER A 18 24.51 18.74 -4.25
C SER A 18 23.27 18.98 -5.12
N GLU A 19 22.10 18.52 -4.69
CA GLU A 19 20.85 18.81 -5.40
C GLU A 19 20.44 20.28 -5.27
N PHE A 20 20.58 20.88 -4.09
CA PHE A 20 20.34 22.31 -3.90
C PHE A 20 21.25 23.18 -4.78
N GLU A 21 22.53 22.82 -4.91
CA GLU A 21 23.50 23.58 -5.72
C GLU A 21 23.20 23.51 -7.23
N LYS A 22 22.34 22.58 -7.67
CA LYS A 22 21.83 22.52 -9.05
C LYS A 22 20.58 23.40 -9.25
N THR A 23 20.04 24.01 -8.20
CA THR A 23 18.83 24.83 -8.31
C THR A 23 19.14 26.23 -8.84
N LYS A 24 18.20 26.81 -9.58
CA LYS A 24 18.28 28.20 -10.01
C LYS A 24 18.36 29.19 -8.84
N THR A 25 17.79 28.85 -7.69
CA THR A 25 17.86 29.68 -6.47
C THR A 25 19.29 29.78 -5.96
N TYR A 26 20.02 28.65 -5.96
CA TYR A 26 21.45 28.66 -5.62
C TYR A 26 22.23 29.54 -6.58
N GLU A 27 22.04 29.38 -7.89
CA GLU A 27 22.75 30.18 -8.91
C GLU A 27 22.53 31.69 -8.74
N LEU A 28 21.32 32.11 -8.34
CA LEU A 28 20.99 33.52 -8.14
C LEU A 28 21.66 34.12 -6.89
N CYS A 29 21.91 33.31 -5.87
CA CYS A 29 22.48 33.77 -4.60
C CYS A 29 23.98 33.48 -4.48
N LYS A 30 24.53 32.60 -5.32
CA LYS A 30 25.90 32.11 -5.19
C LYS A 30 26.91 33.10 -5.78
N SER A 31 27.78 33.61 -4.91
CA SER A 31 29.03 34.26 -5.31
C SER A 31 30.19 33.26 -5.32
N TRP A 32 31.17 33.49 -6.20
CA TRP A 32 32.43 32.76 -6.28
C TRP A 32 33.29 32.84 -5.01
N GLN A 33 33.01 33.79 -4.10
CA GLN A 33 33.72 33.95 -2.81
C GLN A 33 32.96 33.36 -1.62
N ILE A 34 32.07 32.41 -1.86
CA ILE A 34 31.29 31.73 -0.82
C ILE A 34 31.67 30.26 -0.81
N ASP A 35 31.93 29.71 0.37
CA ASP A 35 32.19 28.28 0.59
C ASP A 35 31.12 27.68 1.52
N PHE A 36 31.01 26.35 1.53
CA PHE A 36 30.13 25.63 2.44
C PHE A 36 30.93 25.01 3.58
N ASP A 37 30.56 25.32 4.82
CA ASP A 37 31.12 24.67 6.00
C ASP A 37 30.30 23.44 6.35
N GLU A 38 30.86 22.25 6.11
CA GLU A 38 30.22 20.96 6.42
C GLU A 38 29.95 20.76 7.91
N LYS A 39 30.70 21.44 8.79
CA LYS A 39 30.53 21.30 10.24
C LYS A 39 29.31 22.08 10.73
N SER A 40 29.15 23.32 10.29
CA SER A 40 27.98 24.14 10.61
C SER A 40 26.79 23.92 9.66
N GLN A 41 26.99 23.17 8.56
CA GLN A 41 26.01 22.94 7.51
C GLN A 41 25.48 24.26 6.91
N SER A 42 26.36 25.24 6.75
CA SER A 42 26.01 26.58 6.30
C SER A 42 27.06 27.16 5.36
N TYR A 43 26.63 28.08 4.51
CA TYR A 43 27.51 28.85 3.64
C TYR A 43 28.14 30.01 4.40
N TYR A 44 29.39 30.34 4.07
CA TYR A 44 30.10 31.47 4.64
C TYR A 44 31.00 32.15 3.60
N SER A 45 31.44 33.37 3.91
CA SER A 45 32.49 34.06 3.17
C SER A 45 33.44 34.71 4.17
N LEU A 46 34.73 34.69 3.85
CA LEU A 46 35.74 35.44 4.61
C LEU A 46 35.72 36.93 4.25
N ASN A 47 35.05 37.29 3.16
CA ASN A 47 34.95 38.67 2.70
C ASN A 47 33.61 39.29 3.14
N PRO A 48 33.63 40.31 4.03
CA PRO A 48 32.41 40.94 4.55
C PRO A 48 31.50 41.55 3.48
N THR A 49 32.05 41.90 2.31
CA THR A 49 31.26 42.46 1.20
C THR A 49 30.19 41.48 0.70
N PHE A 50 30.38 40.17 0.88
CA PHE A 50 29.46 39.13 0.43
C PHE A 50 28.50 38.67 1.52
N GLN A 51 28.40 39.39 2.64
CA GLN A 51 27.52 39.00 3.75
C GLN A 51 26.06 38.88 3.33
N ASN A 52 25.57 39.78 2.46
CA ASN A 52 24.20 39.72 1.96
C ASN A 52 23.95 38.45 1.13
N ASP A 53 24.90 38.06 0.29
CA ASP A 53 24.83 36.84 -0.53
C ASP A 53 24.87 35.59 0.36
N VAL A 54 25.73 35.59 1.38
CA VAL A 54 25.80 34.53 2.41
C VAL A 54 24.48 34.40 3.17
N THR A 55 23.84 35.51 3.53
CA THR A 55 22.51 35.47 4.15
C THR A 55 21.47 34.91 3.19
N ALA A 56 21.44 35.38 1.94
CA ALA A 56 20.47 34.95 0.95
C ALA A 56 20.58 33.44 0.64
N ILE A 57 21.80 32.95 0.43
CA ILE A 57 22.03 31.53 0.10
C ILE A 57 21.71 30.61 1.28
N ASN A 58 21.99 31.03 2.52
CA ASN A 58 21.63 30.27 3.71
C ASN A 58 20.11 30.24 3.93
N SER A 59 19.40 31.34 3.69
CA SER A 59 17.94 31.34 3.72
C SER A 59 17.35 30.41 2.66
N ALA A 60 17.88 30.44 1.43
CA ALA A 60 17.46 29.55 0.36
C ALA A 60 17.74 28.07 0.70
N TRP A 61 18.90 27.79 1.30
CA TRP A 61 19.28 26.45 1.75
C TRP A 61 18.34 25.90 2.81
N LEU A 62 18.01 26.69 3.84
CA LEU A 62 17.06 26.29 4.88
C LEU A 62 15.68 25.98 4.30
N MET A 63 15.16 26.87 3.44
CA MET A 63 13.87 26.63 2.77
C MET A 63 13.89 25.36 1.90
N TYR A 64 15.02 25.04 1.29
CA TYR A 64 15.18 23.82 0.51
C TYR A 64 15.14 22.57 1.40
N GLN A 65 15.82 22.60 2.55
CA GLN A 65 15.80 21.49 3.53
C GLN A 65 14.40 21.24 4.10
N GLU A 66 13.66 22.31 4.42
CA GLU A 66 12.27 22.21 4.89
C GLU A 66 11.39 21.55 3.82
N ARG A 67 11.46 22.02 2.57
CA ARG A 67 10.72 21.42 1.45
C ARG A 67 11.10 19.97 1.19
N GLN A 68 12.37 19.61 1.36
CA GLN A 68 12.80 18.23 1.19
C GLN A 68 12.16 17.32 2.23
N THR A 69 12.00 17.82 3.46
CA THR A 69 11.28 17.12 4.54
C THR A 69 9.81 16.91 4.17
N GLU A 70 9.12 17.95 3.69
CA GLU A 70 7.72 17.84 3.23
C GLU A 70 7.56 16.83 2.09
N VAL A 71 8.48 16.83 1.12
CA VAL A 71 8.49 15.88 0.01
C VAL A 71 8.63 14.44 0.50
N ASP A 72 9.48 14.21 1.51
CA ASP A 72 9.70 12.88 2.04
C ASP A 72 8.51 12.38 2.88
N GLU A 73 7.84 13.28 3.62
CA GLU A 73 6.56 13.00 4.28
C GLU A 73 5.46 12.64 3.27
N LEU A 74 5.32 13.41 2.19
CA LEU A 74 4.34 13.15 1.13
C LEU A 74 4.60 11.82 0.41
N LYS A 75 5.87 11.48 0.15
CA LYS A 75 6.24 10.17 -0.42
C LYS A 75 5.85 9.02 0.51
N LEU A 76 6.05 9.19 1.81
CA LEU A 76 5.68 8.20 2.81
C LEU A 76 4.16 7.98 2.82
N ASP A 77 3.38 9.06 2.84
CA ASP A 77 1.92 8.98 2.87
C ASP A 77 1.33 8.42 1.58
N TYR A 78 1.88 8.79 0.43
CA TYR A 78 1.54 8.17 -0.86
C TYR A 78 1.79 6.66 -0.84
N SER A 79 2.93 6.23 -0.29
CA SER A 79 3.27 4.80 -0.20
C SER A 79 2.29 4.04 0.71
N LYS A 80 1.88 4.64 1.84
CA LYS A 80 0.86 4.07 2.73
C LYS A 80 -0.50 3.94 2.04
N ALA A 81 -0.94 5.00 1.35
CA ALA A 81 -2.21 5.00 0.61
C ALA A 81 -2.23 3.90 -0.45
N LYS A 82 -1.17 3.80 -1.25
CA LYS A 82 -1.03 2.76 -2.27
C LYS A 82 -1.08 1.34 -1.69
N LEU A 83 -0.45 1.10 -0.55
CA LEU A 83 -0.53 -0.19 0.14
C LEU A 83 -1.95 -0.50 0.63
N SER A 84 -2.66 0.52 1.13
CA SER A 84 -4.06 0.39 1.54
C SER A 84 -4.96 -0.01 0.36
N ASP A 85 -4.80 0.64 -0.80
CA ASP A 85 -5.57 0.33 -2.01
C ASP A 85 -5.35 -1.11 -2.48
N ILE A 86 -4.09 -1.59 -2.46
CA ILE A 86 -3.75 -2.97 -2.79
C ILE A 86 -4.44 -3.95 -1.83
N LYS A 87 -4.43 -3.64 -0.52
CA LYS A 87 -5.09 -4.46 0.49
C LYS A 87 -6.60 -4.51 0.28
N HIS A 88 -7.24 -3.38 0.01
CA HIS A 88 -8.67 -3.32 -0.29
C HIS A 88 -9.03 -4.09 -1.57
N ALA A 89 -8.22 -3.98 -2.61
CA ALA A 89 -8.42 -4.75 -3.85
C ALA A 89 -8.24 -6.27 -3.66
N SER A 90 -7.35 -6.69 -2.74
CA SER A 90 -7.23 -8.10 -2.35
C SER A 90 -8.48 -8.58 -1.62
N LEU A 91 -8.91 -7.85 -0.58
CA LEU A 91 -10.10 -8.19 0.20
C LEU A 91 -11.36 -8.25 -0.67
N ALA A 92 -11.51 -7.31 -1.61
CA ALA A 92 -12.64 -7.32 -2.54
C ALA A 92 -12.65 -8.58 -3.43
N ARG A 93 -11.48 -9.07 -3.86
CA ARG A 93 -11.37 -10.33 -4.61
C ARG A 93 -11.73 -11.54 -3.76
N ASP A 94 -11.23 -11.60 -2.53
CA ASP A 94 -11.50 -12.72 -1.62
C ASP A 94 -13.01 -12.81 -1.31
N VAL A 95 -13.65 -11.66 -1.03
CA VAL A 95 -15.10 -11.58 -0.81
C VAL A 95 -15.91 -12.01 -2.04
N ILE A 96 -15.47 -11.62 -3.25
CA ILE A 96 -16.13 -12.05 -4.50
C ILE A 96 -15.99 -13.56 -4.68
N PHE A 97 -14.81 -14.12 -4.41
CA PHE A 97 -14.56 -15.55 -4.51
C PHE A 97 -15.44 -16.34 -3.54
N GLU A 98 -15.47 -15.96 -2.25
CA GLU A 98 -16.32 -16.60 -1.23
C GLU A 98 -17.81 -16.48 -1.58
N ARG A 99 -18.25 -15.32 -2.07
CA ARG A 99 -19.62 -15.14 -2.55
C ARG A 99 -19.96 -16.11 -3.68
N ASP A 100 -19.08 -16.24 -4.68
CA ASP A 100 -19.32 -17.12 -5.83
C ASP A 100 -19.34 -18.60 -5.43
N GLU A 101 -18.48 -18.97 -4.48
CA GLU A 101 -18.41 -20.30 -3.91
C GLU A 101 -19.69 -20.63 -3.13
N LEU A 102 -20.16 -19.73 -2.27
CA LEU A 102 -21.44 -19.85 -1.56
C LEU A 102 -22.63 -19.90 -2.52
N GLN A 103 -22.62 -19.08 -3.59
CA GLN A 103 -23.68 -19.07 -4.58
C GLN A 103 -23.80 -20.41 -5.29
N LYS A 104 -22.67 -21.04 -5.66
CA LYS A 104 -22.67 -22.40 -6.22
C LYS A 104 -23.27 -23.43 -5.26
N ARG A 105 -22.92 -23.38 -3.97
CA ARG A 105 -23.50 -24.28 -2.94
C ARG A 105 -25.02 -24.09 -2.84
N VAL A 106 -25.49 -22.84 -2.82
CA VAL A 106 -26.92 -22.51 -2.78
C VAL A 106 -27.65 -23.06 -4.01
N ASP A 107 -27.08 -22.90 -5.20
CA ASP A 107 -27.71 -23.36 -6.43
C ASP A 107 -27.74 -24.90 -6.53
N ALA A 108 -26.69 -25.58 -6.07
CA ALA A 108 -26.67 -27.04 -5.95
C ALA A 108 -27.76 -27.54 -4.98
N ILE A 109 -27.90 -26.92 -3.80
CA ILE A 109 -28.94 -27.27 -2.82
C ILE A 109 -30.34 -27.06 -3.40
N LYS A 110 -30.58 -25.94 -4.10
CA LYS A 110 -31.87 -25.69 -4.76
C LYS A 110 -32.21 -26.77 -5.79
N GLN A 111 -31.23 -27.21 -6.58
CA GLN A 111 -31.42 -28.28 -7.55
C GLN A 111 -31.78 -29.60 -6.85
N LEU A 112 -31.07 -29.98 -5.79
CA LEU A 112 -31.37 -31.20 -5.00
C LEU A 112 -32.78 -31.17 -4.41
N ILE A 113 -33.21 -30.04 -3.85
CA ILE A 113 -34.57 -29.86 -3.31
C ILE A 113 -35.62 -29.96 -4.43
N GLN A 114 -35.31 -29.47 -5.63
CA GLN A 114 -36.24 -29.55 -6.74
C GLN A 114 -36.40 -30.99 -7.23
N VAL A 115 -35.30 -31.73 -7.39
CA VAL A 115 -35.31 -33.17 -7.71
C VAL A 115 -36.16 -33.93 -6.70
N TYR A 116 -35.99 -33.66 -5.40
CA TYR A 116 -36.82 -34.26 -4.35
C TYR A 116 -38.32 -34.04 -4.58
N LYS A 117 -38.73 -32.77 -4.78
CA LYS A 117 -40.14 -32.40 -4.95
C LYS A 117 -40.75 -33.04 -6.19
N ASP A 118 -39.97 -33.18 -7.25
CA ASP A 118 -40.42 -33.79 -8.49
C ASP A 118 -40.57 -35.32 -8.32
N GLU A 119 -39.60 -35.99 -7.68
CA GLU A 119 -39.67 -37.44 -7.37
C GLU A 119 -40.83 -37.77 -6.41
N GLU A 120 -41.05 -36.96 -5.37
CA GLU A 120 -42.17 -37.14 -4.43
C GLU A 120 -43.53 -37.02 -5.14
N LYS A 121 -43.65 -36.07 -6.08
CA LYS A 121 -44.89 -35.81 -6.83
C LYS A 121 -45.19 -36.88 -7.87
N GLU A 122 -44.17 -37.46 -8.51
CA GLU A 122 -44.36 -38.49 -9.54
C GLU A 122 -44.74 -39.86 -8.99
N LEU A 123 -44.35 -40.18 -7.75
CA LEU A 123 -44.29 -41.58 -7.32
C LEU A 123 -45.36 -42.05 -6.30
N GLU A 124 -46.26 -41.20 -5.76
CA GLU A 124 -47.26 -41.58 -4.73
C GLU A 124 -46.71 -42.61 -3.69
N LEU A 125 -45.49 -42.37 -3.21
CA LEU A 125 -44.65 -43.40 -2.58
C LEU A 125 -45.18 -43.86 -1.22
N LYS A 126 -44.94 -45.13 -0.90
CA LYS A 126 -45.13 -45.66 0.47
C LYS A 126 -44.07 -45.10 1.41
N GLU A 127 -44.39 -44.94 2.70
CA GLU A 127 -43.50 -44.32 3.71
C GLU A 127 -42.04 -44.85 3.71
N TRP A 128 -41.82 -46.14 3.43
CA TRP A 128 -40.49 -46.73 3.43
C TRP A 128 -39.64 -46.33 2.19
N GLU A 129 -40.28 -46.09 1.04
CA GLU A 129 -39.62 -45.61 -0.17
C GLU A 129 -39.29 -44.13 -0.03
N GLN A 130 -40.18 -43.35 0.60
CA GLN A 130 -39.91 -41.97 1.00
C GLN A 130 -38.68 -41.90 1.93
N SER A 131 -38.57 -42.82 2.91
CA SER A 131 -37.43 -42.90 3.83
C SER A 131 -36.09 -43.13 3.11
N THR A 132 -36.10 -43.91 2.03
CA THR A 132 -34.89 -44.18 1.22
C THR A 132 -34.45 -42.95 0.43
N ILE A 133 -35.41 -42.21 -0.14
CA ILE A 133 -35.16 -40.95 -0.85
C ILE A 133 -34.65 -39.88 0.13
N TYR A 134 -35.26 -39.75 1.31
CA TYR A 134 -34.79 -38.83 2.36
C TYR A 134 -33.33 -39.11 2.75
N GLY A 135 -32.96 -40.38 2.92
CA GLY A 135 -31.60 -40.77 3.26
C GLY A 135 -30.58 -40.35 2.19
N ARG A 136 -30.91 -40.56 0.91
CA ARG A 136 -30.04 -40.18 -0.22
C ARG A 136 -29.86 -38.67 -0.31
N ILE A 137 -30.95 -37.91 -0.23
CA ILE A 137 -30.92 -36.45 -0.38
C ILE A 137 -30.24 -35.78 0.81
N ALA A 138 -30.37 -36.33 2.02
CA ALA A 138 -29.62 -35.85 3.18
C ALA A 138 -28.10 -35.96 2.95
N ILE A 139 -27.62 -37.05 2.35
CA ILE A 139 -26.19 -37.24 2.02
C ILE A 139 -25.75 -36.24 0.95
N GLU A 140 -26.53 -36.09 -0.12
CA GLU A 140 -26.20 -35.17 -1.22
C GLU A 140 -26.22 -33.69 -0.77
N LEU A 141 -27.14 -33.31 0.14
CA LEU A 141 -27.16 -31.99 0.78
C LEU A 141 -25.95 -31.75 1.69
N GLU A 142 -25.54 -32.76 2.46
CA GLU A 142 -24.35 -32.66 3.31
C GLU A 142 -23.08 -32.44 2.47
N GLN A 143 -22.98 -33.11 1.31
CA GLN A 143 -21.88 -32.89 0.36
C GLN A 143 -21.93 -31.49 -0.26
N ALA A 144 -23.11 -31.03 -0.71
CA ALA A 144 -23.28 -29.69 -1.29
C ALA A 144 -22.97 -28.56 -0.28
N LEU A 145 -23.26 -28.76 1.01
CA LEU A 145 -22.95 -27.81 2.08
C LEU A 145 -21.45 -27.72 2.39
N LYS A 146 -20.70 -28.81 2.22
CA LYS A 146 -19.24 -28.84 2.45
C LYS A 146 -18.46 -28.08 1.37
N GLY A 147 -18.99 -27.99 0.15
CA GLY A 147 -18.32 -27.34 -0.99
C GLY A 147 -17.12 -28.16 -1.52
N ASP A 148 -16.45 -27.65 -2.56
CA ASP A 148 -15.33 -28.33 -3.24
C ASP A 148 -13.99 -28.29 -2.46
N HIS A 149 -14.02 -28.09 -1.14
CA HIS A 149 -12.81 -28.09 -0.33
C HIS A 149 -12.48 -29.50 0.19
N ALA A 150 -11.60 -30.17 -0.56
CA ALA A 150 -10.59 -31.11 -0.07
C ALA A 150 -9.20 -30.59 -0.46
#